data_AF-A0AAU2XVB1-F1
#
_entry.id   AF-A0AAU2XVB1-F1
#
_cell.length_a   1.000
_cell.length_b   1.000
_cell.length_c   1.000
_cell.angle_alpha   90.00
_cell.angle_beta   90.00
_cell.angle_gamma   90.00
#
_symmetry.space_group_name_H-M   'P 1'
#
loop_
_entity.id
_entity.type
_entity.pdbx_description
1 polymer ?
#
loop_
_entity_poly.entity_id
_entity_poly.type
_entity_poly.pdbx_seq_one_letter_code
_entity_poly.pdbx_strand_id
1 'polypeptide(L)'
;MPEFVYIPFDGQDDVLDGMFQGHLDVTGSSGNATSRNPRQPDGGVGVIIFPALVEVLDGVGTLLRRGRGTFKCSEIGLPLKFKLKNGRMTISHRWTMIDESSPQSTATALWTAAQQLTGSLMGRVTEPTGHTEMADGGTVRYIDFRVQVNESLTRFEEAKAQISH
;
A
#
# COMPACT_ATOMS: atom_id res chain seq x y z
N MET A 1 5.54 -16.31 -4.55
CA MET A 1 4.49 -15.28 -4.44
C MET A 1 5.02 -14.22 -3.50
N PRO A 2 4.86 -12.92 -3.79
CA PRO A 2 5.29 -11.89 -2.86
C PRO A 2 4.40 -11.90 -1.61
N GLU A 3 4.93 -11.37 -0.52
CA GLU A 3 4.25 -11.16 0.75
C GLU A 3 4.39 -9.69 1.14
N PHE A 4 3.31 -9.11 1.65
CA PHE A 4 3.27 -7.73 2.15
C PHE A 4 2.84 -7.77 3.60
N VAL A 5 3.60 -7.11 4.48
CA VAL A 5 3.29 -7.07 5.91
C VAL A 5 3.34 -5.61 6.37
N TYR A 6 2.22 -5.14 6.90
CA TYR A 6 2.11 -3.83 7.54
C TYR A 6 2.17 -4.02 9.05
N ILE A 7 3.08 -3.31 9.71
CA ILE A 7 3.41 -3.50 11.12
C ILE A 7 3.32 -2.12 11.80
N PRO A 8 2.23 -1.80 12.51
CA PRO A 8 2.11 -0.54 13.26
C PRO A 8 3.16 -0.47 14.38
N PHE A 9 3.57 0.74 14.76
CA PHE A 9 4.34 0.92 15.98
C PHE A 9 3.47 0.67 17.22
N ASP A 10 4.12 0.27 18.30
CA ASP A 10 3.48 0.11 19.60
C ASP A 10 3.03 1.46 20.17
N GLY A 11 2.01 1.45 21.04
CA GLY A 11 1.58 2.62 21.81
C GLY A 11 0.79 3.69 21.03
N GLN A 12 0.23 3.36 19.87
CA GLN A 12 -0.59 4.28 19.06
C GLN A 12 -2.08 4.29 19.43
N ASP A 13 -2.40 4.11 20.71
CA ASP A 13 -3.78 3.94 21.17
C ASP A 13 -4.62 5.23 21.08
N ASP A 14 -3.95 6.39 21.08
CA ASP A 14 -4.57 7.71 20.94
C ASP A 14 -4.71 8.20 19.48
N VAL A 15 -4.31 7.39 18.49
CA VAL A 15 -4.44 7.76 17.07
C VAL A 15 -5.85 7.41 16.59
N LEU A 16 -6.71 8.42 16.50
CA LEU A 16 -8.13 8.28 16.11
C LEU A 16 -8.39 8.61 14.64
N ASP A 17 -7.44 9.25 13.97
CA ASP A 17 -7.64 9.93 12.70
C ASP A 17 -7.12 9.13 11.48
N GLY A 18 -6.62 7.91 11.73
CA GLY A 18 -6.08 7.01 10.71
C GLY A 18 -4.62 7.24 10.35
N MET A 19 -3.91 8.13 11.03
CA MET A 19 -2.48 8.40 10.78
C MET A 19 -1.55 7.42 11.52
N PHE A 20 -1.89 6.12 11.49
CA PHE A 20 -1.06 5.09 12.11
C PHE A 20 0.32 5.05 11.45
N GLN A 21 1.36 5.16 12.26
CA GLN A 21 2.74 5.06 11.80
C GLN A 21 3.25 3.63 12.01
N GLY A 22 4.07 3.14 11.10
CA GLY A 22 4.71 1.85 11.27
C GLY A 22 5.59 1.47 10.09
N HIS A 23 5.55 0.19 9.73
CA HIS A 23 6.40 -0.39 8.70
C HIS A 23 5.62 -1.14 7.64
N LEU A 24 6.12 -1.05 6.42
CA LEU A 24 5.87 -2.00 5.36
C LEU A 24 7.12 -2.86 5.14
N ASP A 25 6.92 -4.17 5.14
CA ASP A 25 7.86 -5.18 4.66
C ASP A 25 7.29 -5.85 3.41
N VAL A 26 8.15 -6.05 2.41
CA VAL A 26 7.81 -6.81 1.20
C VAL A 26 8.86 -7.87 0.98
N THR A 27 8.44 -9.12 0.98
CA THR A 27 9.31 -10.28 0.72
C THR A 27 8.86 -10.95 -0.56
N GLY A 28 9.81 -11.44 -1.35
CA GLY A 28 9.56 -12.14 -2.59
C GLY A 28 10.59 -13.21 -2.85
N SER A 29 10.43 -13.90 -3.97
CA SER A 29 11.31 -14.99 -4.39
C SER A 29 12.76 -14.57 -4.66
N SER A 30 13.01 -13.28 -4.92
CA SER A 30 14.33 -12.76 -5.30
C SER A 30 14.95 -11.83 -4.25
N GLY A 31 14.20 -11.46 -3.21
CA GLY A 31 14.71 -10.58 -2.17
C GLY A 31 13.63 -10.09 -1.22
N ASN A 32 14.03 -9.13 -0.38
CA ASN A 32 13.12 -8.42 0.52
C ASN A 32 13.43 -6.92 0.48
N ALA A 33 12.46 -6.12 0.92
CA ALA A 33 12.63 -4.72 1.22
C ALA A 33 11.83 -4.38 2.47
N THR A 34 12.39 -3.49 3.29
CA THR A 34 11.75 -3.01 4.51
C THR A 34 11.84 -1.49 4.56
N SER A 35 10.77 -0.86 5.02
CA SER A 35 10.75 0.56 5.36
C SER A 35 11.54 0.89 6.63
N ARG A 36 12.00 -0.11 7.39
CA ARG A 36 12.85 0.11 8.57
C ARG A 36 14.16 0.77 8.15
N ASN A 37 14.53 1.86 8.81
CA ASN A 37 15.83 2.49 8.59
C ASN A 37 16.91 1.75 9.38
N PRO A 38 17.87 1.04 8.73
CA PRO A 38 18.93 0.34 9.46
C PRO A 38 19.90 1.28 10.20
N ARG A 39 19.90 2.59 9.89
CA ARG A 39 20.71 3.60 10.59
C ARG A 39 20.03 4.15 11.85
N GLN A 40 18.78 3.80 12.10
CA GLN A 40 18.01 4.21 13.28
C GLN A 40 17.39 2.94 13.89
N PRO A 41 18.10 2.30 14.84
CA PRO A 41 17.75 0.97 15.35
C PRO A 41 16.37 0.90 16.03
N ASP A 42 15.76 2.05 16.36
CA ASP A 42 14.42 2.16 16.96
C ASP A 42 13.29 2.35 15.92
N GLY A 43 13.47 1.85 14.69
CA GLY A 43 12.41 1.85 13.66
C GLY A 43 12.45 3.02 12.66
N GLY A 44 13.44 3.91 12.68
CA GLY A 44 13.51 4.96 11.66
C GLY A 44 12.29 5.89 11.55
N VAL A 45 12.08 6.50 10.39
CA VAL A 45 10.98 7.46 10.15
C VAL A 45 9.62 6.77 9.93
N GLY A 46 9.59 5.44 9.72
CA GLY A 46 8.37 4.68 9.43
C GLY A 46 7.61 5.16 8.18
N VAL A 47 6.40 4.64 7.99
CA VAL A 47 5.43 5.08 6.98
C VAL A 47 4.09 5.34 7.66
N ILE A 48 3.28 6.22 7.06
CA ILE A 48 1.89 6.36 7.47
C ILE A 48 1.09 5.28 6.73
N ILE A 49 0.52 4.36 7.49
CA ILE A 49 0.07 3.05 7.03
C ILE A 49 -1.10 3.15 6.04
N PHE A 50 -2.18 3.84 6.39
CA PHE A 50 -3.35 3.92 5.50
C PHE A 50 -3.09 4.73 4.23
N PRO A 51 -2.38 5.88 4.25
CA PRO A 51 -1.92 6.53 3.03
C PRO A 51 -1.10 5.61 2.12
N ALA A 52 -0.10 4.91 2.68
CA ALA A 52 0.73 3.99 1.90
C ALA A 52 -0.09 2.83 1.30
N LEU A 53 -1.03 2.30 2.08
CA LEU A 53 -1.93 1.24 1.63
C LEU A 53 -2.80 1.71 0.45
N VAL A 54 -3.47 2.86 0.59
CA VAL A 54 -4.33 3.46 -0.44
C VAL A 54 -3.53 3.68 -1.72
N GLU A 55 -2.34 4.26 -1.61
CA GLU A 55 -1.46 4.53 -2.75
C GLU A 55 -1.10 3.25 -3.50
N VAL A 56 -0.68 2.21 -2.76
CA VAL A 56 -0.28 0.92 -3.36
C VAL A 56 -1.49 0.23 -4.00
N LEU A 57 -2.65 0.20 -3.34
CA LEU A 57 -3.87 -0.39 -3.90
C LEU A 57 -4.29 0.33 -5.18
N ASP A 58 -4.39 1.66 -5.18
CA ASP A 58 -4.83 2.42 -6.34
C ASP A 58 -3.83 2.31 -7.50
N GLY A 59 -2.54 2.40 -7.20
CA GLY A 59 -1.46 2.32 -8.18
C GLY A 59 -1.36 0.94 -8.84
N VAL A 60 -1.34 -0.13 -8.04
CA VAL A 60 -1.32 -1.50 -8.55
C VAL A 60 -2.64 -1.84 -9.24
N GLY A 61 -3.78 -1.48 -8.66
CA GLY A 61 -5.10 -1.69 -9.27
C GLY A 61 -5.21 -1.03 -10.66
N THR A 62 -4.65 0.16 -10.82
CA THR A 62 -4.56 0.82 -12.13
C THR A 62 -3.66 0.07 -13.11
N LEU A 63 -2.54 -0.49 -12.66
CA LEU A 63 -1.71 -1.36 -13.51
C LEU A 63 -2.48 -2.60 -13.97
N LEU A 64 -3.21 -3.26 -13.06
CA LEU A 64 -3.99 -4.45 -13.36
C LEU A 64 -5.05 -4.15 -14.43
N ARG A 65 -5.85 -3.09 -14.25
CA ARG A 65 -6.86 -2.66 -15.24
C ARG A 65 -6.27 -2.36 -16.61
N ARG A 66 -5.07 -1.76 -16.65
CA ARG A 66 -4.38 -1.44 -17.92
C ARG A 66 -3.72 -2.67 -18.57
N GLY A 67 -3.50 -3.74 -17.82
CA GLY A 67 -2.77 -4.94 -18.26
C GLY A 67 -1.28 -4.72 -18.55
N ARG A 68 -0.75 -3.50 -18.38
CA ARG A 68 0.65 -3.13 -18.62
C ARG A 68 0.99 -1.80 -17.95
N GLY A 69 2.28 -1.58 -17.70
CA GLY A 69 2.82 -0.26 -17.33
C GLY A 69 3.80 -0.32 -16.17
N THR A 70 3.99 0.82 -15.52
CA THR A 70 4.82 0.96 -14.33
C THR A 70 4.15 1.92 -13.36
N PHE A 71 4.14 1.54 -12.10
CA PHE A 71 3.72 2.36 -10.97
C PHE A 71 4.91 2.45 -10.00
N LYS A 72 5.13 3.62 -9.44
CA LYS A 72 6.13 3.86 -8.41
C LYS A 72 5.38 4.47 -7.22
N CYS A 73 5.53 3.87 -6.05
CA CYS A 73 5.09 4.50 -4.81
C CYS A 73 5.89 5.78 -4.57
N SER A 74 5.26 6.70 -3.84
CA SER A 74 5.86 7.92 -3.34
C SER A 74 7.14 7.62 -2.55
N GLU A 75 8.08 8.56 -2.58
CA GLU A 75 9.38 8.37 -1.92
C GLU A 75 9.31 8.46 -0.39
N ILE A 76 8.15 8.79 0.17
CA ILE A 76 7.94 8.91 1.61
C ILE A 76 7.73 7.51 2.20
N GLY A 77 8.83 6.83 2.54
CA GLY A 77 8.81 5.57 3.26
C GLY A 77 9.62 4.46 2.60
N LEU A 78 8.96 3.69 1.71
CA LEU A 78 9.56 2.57 0.99
C LEU A 78 9.30 2.72 -0.52
N PRO A 79 10.27 3.21 -1.31
CA PRO A 79 10.08 3.47 -2.74
C PRO A 79 10.01 2.15 -3.53
N LEU A 80 8.83 1.55 -3.54
CA LEU A 80 8.52 0.37 -4.34
C LEU A 80 8.17 0.77 -5.77
N LYS A 81 8.60 -0.06 -6.71
CA LYS A 81 8.24 0.05 -8.12
C LYS A 81 7.64 -1.27 -8.57
N PHE A 82 6.43 -1.16 -9.09
CA PHE A 82 5.66 -2.23 -9.70
C PHE A 82 5.70 -2.06 -11.22
N LYS A 83 5.99 -3.12 -11.95
CA LYS A 83 5.99 -3.11 -13.41
C LYS A 83 5.23 -4.32 -13.92
N LEU A 84 4.20 -4.06 -14.70
CA LEU A 84 3.43 -5.09 -15.39
C LEU A 84 3.83 -5.11 -16.86
N LYS A 85 4.41 -6.22 -17.32
CA LYS A 85 4.77 -6.43 -18.73
C LYS A 85 4.66 -7.91 -19.07
N ASN A 86 4.08 -8.21 -20.24
CA ASN A 86 3.99 -9.58 -20.78
C ASN A 86 3.39 -10.59 -19.76
N GLY A 87 2.34 -10.20 -19.04
CA GLY A 87 1.68 -11.08 -18.08
C GLY A 87 2.52 -11.39 -16.82
N ARG A 88 3.60 -10.65 -16.55
CA ARG A 88 4.39 -10.75 -15.31
C ARG A 88 4.42 -9.42 -14.57
N MET A 89 4.25 -9.48 -13.26
CA MET A 89 4.40 -8.37 -12.34
C MET A 89 5.77 -8.46 -11.67
N THR A 90 6.62 -7.47 -11.95
CA THR A 90 7.90 -7.30 -11.26
C THR A 90 7.74 -6.27 -10.14
N ILE A 91 8.20 -6.63 -8.94
CA ILE A 91 8.29 -5.73 -7.79
C ILE A 91 9.78 -5.45 -7.54
N SER A 92 10.13 -4.18 -7.38
CA SER A 92 11.50 -3.76 -7.13
C SER A 92 11.55 -2.64 -6.09
N HIS A 93 12.63 -2.61 -5.33
CA HIS A 93 12.99 -1.48 -4.47
C HIS A 93 14.33 -0.92 -4.96
N ARG A 94 14.33 0.34 -5.37
CA ARG A 94 15.47 0.98 -6.05
C ARG A 94 15.90 0.18 -7.30
N TRP A 95 17.09 -0.42 -7.27
CA TRP A 95 17.67 -1.21 -8.36
C TRP A 95 17.56 -2.72 -8.12
N THR A 96 17.01 -3.13 -6.98
CA THR A 96 16.93 -4.53 -6.58
C THR A 96 15.54 -5.08 -6.86
N MET A 97 15.47 -6.21 -7.57
CA MET A 97 14.23 -6.95 -7.76
C MET A 97 13.90 -7.71 -6.47
N ILE A 98 12.67 -7.57 -5.99
CA ILE A 98 12.15 -8.29 -4.83
C ILE A 98 11.44 -9.56 -5.29
N ASP A 99 10.59 -9.43 -6.31
CA ASP A 99 9.78 -10.53 -6.82
C ASP A 99 9.45 -10.37 -8.31
N GLU A 100 9.21 -11.50 -8.97
CA GLU A 100 8.61 -11.56 -10.30
C GLU A 100 7.57 -12.69 -10.38
N SER A 101 6.30 -12.35 -10.16
CA SER A 101 5.18 -13.29 -10.12
C SER A 101 4.11 -12.96 -11.17
N SER A 102 3.06 -13.78 -11.24
CA SER A 102 1.87 -13.42 -12.01
C SER A 102 1.18 -12.19 -11.39
N PRO A 103 0.43 -11.40 -12.20
CA PRO A 103 -0.38 -10.30 -11.70
C PRO A 103 -1.39 -10.78 -10.67
N GLN A 104 -1.99 -11.95 -10.88
CA GLN A 104 -2.97 -12.55 -9.98
C GLN A 104 -2.40 -12.88 -8.60
N SER A 105 -1.22 -13.51 -8.55
CA SER A 105 -0.56 -13.83 -7.29
C SER A 105 -0.16 -12.57 -6.53
N THR A 106 0.34 -11.55 -7.23
CA THR A 106 0.68 -10.26 -6.61
C THR A 106 -0.56 -9.55 -6.08
N ALA A 107 -1.63 -9.51 -6.87
CA ALA A 107 -2.90 -8.89 -6.49
C ALA A 107 -3.53 -9.58 -5.28
N THR A 108 -3.51 -10.91 -5.25
CA THR A 108 -4.02 -11.70 -4.12
C THR A 108 -3.23 -11.43 -2.85
N ALA A 109 -1.89 -11.43 -2.92
CA ALA A 109 -1.05 -11.15 -1.77
C ALA A 109 -1.28 -9.75 -1.19
N LEU A 110 -1.35 -8.74 -2.07
CA LEU A 110 -1.62 -7.37 -1.66
C LEU A 110 -3.02 -7.20 -1.06
N TRP A 111 -4.04 -7.82 -1.68
CA TRP A 111 -5.41 -7.83 -1.18
C TRP A 111 -5.50 -8.43 0.23
N THR A 112 -4.90 -9.59 0.43
CA THR A 112 -4.91 -10.29 1.73
C THR A 112 -4.26 -9.43 2.80
N ALA A 113 -3.08 -8.85 2.52
CA ALA A 113 -2.40 -7.96 3.45
C ALA A 113 -3.23 -6.72 3.79
N ALA A 114 -3.89 -6.13 2.77
CA ALA A 114 -4.80 -5.00 2.95
C ALA A 114 -5.98 -5.35 3.87
N GLN A 115 -6.65 -6.48 3.63
CA GLN A 115 -7.78 -6.93 4.46
C GLN A 115 -7.38 -7.21 5.91
N GLN A 116 -6.24 -7.86 6.13
CA GLN A 116 -5.71 -8.12 7.47
C GLN A 116 -5.42 -6.81 8.22
N LEU A 117 -4.78 -5.86 7.56
CA LEU A 117 -4.48 -4.55 8.12
C LEU A 117 -5.77 -3.78 8.46
N THR A 118 -6.72 -3.72 7.53
CA THR A 118 -7.99 -3.02 7.79
C THR A 118 -8.80 -3.69 8.88
N GLY A 119 -8.84 -5.03 8.92
CA GLY A 119 -9.55 -5.76 9.96
C GLY A 119 -8.98 -5.53 11.36
N SER A 120 -7.67 -5.24 11.46
CA SER A 120 -7.00 -5.00 12.74
C SER A 120 -7.03 -3.54 13.19
N LEU A 121 -6.89 -2.58 12.27
CA LEU A 121 -6.74 -1.15 12.63
C LEU A 121 -7.93 -0.26 12.30
N MET A 122 -8.78 -0.60 11.32
CA MET A 122 -9.81 0.32 10.83
C MET A 122 -10.84 0.69 11.91
N GLY A 123 -11.17 -0.25 12.81
CA GLY A 123 -12.10 0.01 13.92
C GLY A 123 -11.61 1.04 14.93
N ARG A 124 -10.32 1.41 14.91
CA ARG A 124 -9.72 2.44 15.76
C ARG A 124 -9.84 3.84 15.15
N VAL A 125 -10.13 3.95 13.85
CA VAL A 125 -10.32 5.24 13.18
C VAL A 125 -11.73 5.72 13.46
N THR A 126 -11.86 6.77 14.26
CA THR A 126 -13.15 7.36 14.65
C THR A 126 -13.31 8.79 14.14
N GLU A 127 -12.21 9.44 13.76
CA GLU A 127 -12.19 10.82 13.27
C GLU A 127 -11.63 10.88 11.84
N PRO A 128 -12.04 11.86 11.01
CA PRO A 128 -11.33 12.19 9.79
C PRO A 128 -9.91 12.67 10.12
N THR A 129 -8.97 12.42 9.22
CA THR A 129 -7.62 12.96 9.32
C THR A 129 -7.64 14.48 9.24
N GLY A 130 -6.80 15.14 10.05
CA GLY A 130 -6.53 16.58 9.92
C GLY A 130 -5.80 16.97 8.61
N HIS A 131 -5.42 15.99 7.80
CA HIS A 131 -4.78 16.17 6.50
C HIS A 131 -5.82 16.49 5.42
N THR A 132 -5.45 17.40 4.53
CA THR A 132 -6.35 17.88 3.49
C THR A 132 -5.71 17.77 2.11
N GLU A 133 -6.48 17.32 1.14
CA GLU A 133 -6.12 17.34 -0.28
C GLU A 133 -6.83 18.48 -0.99
N MET A 134 -6.17 19.06 -1.99
CA MET A 134 -6.80 19.99 -2.93
C MET A 134 -7.51 19.18 -4.00
N ALA A 135 -8.84 19.22 -4.01
CA ALA A 135 -9.64 18.64 -5.07
C ALA A 135 -9.54 19.46 -6.36
N ASP A 136 -9.81 18.81 -7.49
CA ASP A 136 -9.96 19.49 -8.78
C ASP A 136 -11.02 20.59 -8.67
N GLY A 137 -10.60 21.84 -8.89
CA GLY A 137 -11.44 23.03 -8.67
C GLY A 137 -11.08 23.87 -7.43
N GLY A 138 -10.05 23.48 -6.67
CA GLY A 138 -9.51 24.29 -5.57
C GLY A 138 -10.22 24.10 -4.21
N THR A 139 -11.12 23.12 -4.11
CA THR A 139 -11.79 22.79 -2.85
C THR A 139 -10.86 21.97 -1.96
N VAL A 140 -10.68 22.40 -0.71
CA VAL A 140 -9.94 21.64 0.31
C VAL A 140 -10.84 20.52 0.84
N ARG A 141 -10.38 19.27 0.78
CA ARG A 141 -11.11 18.09 1.29
C ARG A 141 -10.32 17.43 2.40
N TYR A 142 -10.96 17.21 3.55
CA TYR A 142 -10.43 16.37 4.63
C TYR A 142 -10.39 14.91 4.18
N ILE A 143 -9.29 14.23 4.49
CA ILE A 143 -9.17 12.81 4.24
C ILE A 143 -9.87 12.02 5.36
N ASP A 144 -10.77 11.12 4.97
CA ASP A 144 -11.35 10.13 5.87
C ASP A 144 -10.92 8.74 5.41
N PHE A 145 -9.95 8.14 6.10
CA PHE A 145 -9.41 6.83 5.73
C PHE A 145 -10.42 5.69 5.88
N ARG A 146 -11.50 5.88 6.67
CA ARG A 146 -12.60 4.90 6.73
C ARG A 146 -13.32 4.81 5.39
N VAL A 147 -13.42 5.92 4.68
CA VAL A 147 -14.03 5.97 3.35
C VAL A 147 -13.00 5.58 2.30
N GLN A 148 -11.86 6.26 2.27
CA GLN A 148 -10.87 6.08 1.20
C GLN A 148 -10.30 4.66 1.13
N VAL A 149 -9.97 4.04 2.27
CA VAL A 149 -9.41 2.68 2.25
C VAL A 149 -10.45 1.68 1.74
N ASN A 150 -11.72 1.83 2.14
CA ASN A 150 -12.80 0.98 1.65
C ASN A 150 -13.03 1.18 0.14
N GLU A 151 -13.04 2.42 -0.35
CA GLU A 151 -13.15 2.71 -1.78
C GLU A 151 -11.97 2.12 -2.58
N SER A 152 -10.74 2.27 -2.09
CA SER A 152 -9.54 1.67 -2.71
C SER A 152 -9.60 0.14 -2.70
N LEU A 153 -10.06 -0.47 -1.60
CA LEU A 153 -10.27 -1.92 -1.54
C LEU A 153 -11.28 -2.36 -2.60
N THR A 154 -12.48 -1.76 -2.66
CA THR A 154 -13.50 -2.13 -3.65
C THR A 154 -12.96 -2.01 -5.08
N ARG A 155 -12.34 -0.87 -5.44
CA ARG A 155 -11.76 -0.67 -6.77
C ARG A 155 -10.63 -1.64 -7.08
N PHE A 156 -9.88 -2.08 -6.07
CA PHE A 156 -8.82 -3.06 -6.24
C PHE A 156 -9.36 -4.47 -6.44
N GLU A 157 -10.40 -4.86 -5.70
CA GLU A 157 -11.08 -6.15 -5.85
C GLU A 157 -11.67 -6.30 -7.26
N GLU A 158 -12.32 -5.26 -7.77
CA GLU A 158 -12.80 -5.20 -9.15
C GLU A 158 -11.67 -5.39 -10.16
N ALA A 159 -10.55 -4.70 -9.98
CA ALA A 159 -9.37 -4.84 -10.85
C ALA A 159 -8.77 -6.25 -10.79
N LYS A 160 -8.76 -6.88 -9.61
CA LYS A 160 -8.31 -8.26 -9.40
C LYS A 160 -9.24 -9.28 -10.08
N ALA A 161 -10.55 -9.04 -10.08
CA ALA A 161 -11.51 -9.91 -10.76
C ALA A 161 -11.31 -9.91 -12.29
N GLN A 162 -10.98 -8.75 -12.87
CA GLN A 162 -10.80 -8.59 -14.33
C GLN A 162 -9.62 -9.36 -14.91
N ILE A 163 -8.58 -9.66 -14.12
CA ILE A 163 -7.41 -10.43 -14.57
C ILE A 163 -7.57 -11.94 -14.39
N SER A 164 -8.69 -12.39 -13.81
CA SER A 164 -9.02 -13.81 -13.64
C SER A 164 -9.82 -14.39 -14.82
N HIS A 165 -10.10 -13.56 -15.84
CA HIS A 165 -10.76 -13.91 -17.10
C HIS A 165 -9.77 -13.77 -18.27
#